data_AF-A0A7J8P0U4-F1
#
_entry.id   AF-A0A7J8P0U4-F1
#
_cell.length_a   1.000
_cell.length_b   1.000
_cell.length_c   1.000
_cell.angle_alpha   90.00
_cell.angle_beta   90.00
_cell.angle_gamma   90.00
#
_symmetry.space_group_name_H-M   'P 1'
#
loop_
_entity.id
_entity.type
_entity.pdbx_description
1 polymer ?
#
loop_
_entity_poly.entity_id
_entity_poly.type
_entity_poly.pdbx_seq_one_letter_code
_entity_poly.pdbx_strand_id
1 'polypeptide(L)'
;MGFSLKFHCCLISVMVLLPTLCYAQDYVKSRATYYGSPDCLGTPRGACGYGEFGRTVNDANVAGASYRLYKNGTGCGTCYQV
;
A
#
# COMPACT_ATOMS: atom_id res chain seq x y z
N MET A 1 1.41 -32.92 -33.11
CA MET A 1 0.30 -32.36 -32.30
C MET A 1 0.54 -32.37 -30.78
N GLY A 2 1.57 -33.05 -30.23
CA GLY A 2 1.85 -33.07 -28.78
C GLY A 2 2.61 -31.86 -28.17
N PHE A 3 3.28 -31.03 -28.98
CA PHE A 3 4.06 -29.88 -28.48
C PHE A 3 3.20 -28.70 -28.00
N SER A 4 2.07 -28.46 -28.67
CA SER A 4 1.16 -27.35 -28.33
C SER A 4 0.45 -27.56 -26.99
N LEU A 5 0.05 -28.80 -26.69
CA LEU A 5 -0.66 -29.15 -25.46
C LEU A 5 0.24 -29.00 -24.22
N LYS A 6 1.52 -29.43 -24.31
CA LYS A 6 2.49 -29.24 -23.23
C LYS A 6 2.75 -27.77 -22.93
N PHE A 7 2.86 -26.94 -23.96
CA PHE A 7 3.10 -25.49 -23.79
C PHE A 7 1.90 -24.78 -23.16
N HIS A 8 0.68 -25.14 -23.57
CA HIS A 8 -0.55 -24.65 -22.94
C HIS A 8 -0.69 -25.10 -21.48
N CYS A 9 -0.37 -26.36 -21.16
CA CYS A 9 -0.35 -26.83 -19.78
C CYS A 9 0.68 -26.07 -18.92
N CYS A 10 1.87 -25.77 -19.45
CA CYS A 10 2.87 -24.97 -18.76
C CYS A 10 2.39 -23.53 -18.50
N LEU A 11 1.78 -22.87 -19.49
CA LEU A 11 1.25 -21.52 -19.32
C LEU A 11 0.13 -21.48 -18.27
N ILE A 12 -0.80 -22.43 -18.30
CA ILE A 12 -1.87 -22.54 -17.30
C ILE A 12 -1.27 -22.79 -15.91
N SER A 13 -0.29 -23.68 -15.79
CA SER A 13 0.43 -23.95 -14.54
C SER A 13 1.07 -22.68 -13.97
N VAL A 14 1.79 -21.90 -14.79
CA VAL A 14 2.42 -20.65 -14.37
C VAL A 14 1.37 -19.63 -13.92
N MET A 15 0.27 -19.45 -14.67
CA MET A 15 -0.77 -18.48 -14.33
C MET A 15 -1.51 -18.82 -13.03
N VAL A 16 -1.64 -20.11 -12.70
CA VAL A 16 -2.27 -20.56 -11.45
C VAL A 16 -1.31 -20.51 -10.26
N LEU A 17 -0.01 -20.75 -10.48
CA LEU A 17 1.00 -20.76 -9.43
C LEU A 17 1.56 -19.36 -9.11
N LEU A 18 1.57 -18.41 -10.06
CA LEU A 18 2.12 -17.08 -9.83
C LEU A 18 1.44 -16.31 -8.67
N PRO A 19 0.10 -16.33 -8.51
CA PRO A 19 -0.57 -15.61 -7.43
C PRO A 19 -0.22 -16.13 -6.02
N THR A 20 0.13 -17.41 -5.88
CA THR A 20 0.46 -17.99 -4.56
C THR A 20 1.81 -17.52 -4.04
N LEU A 21 2.75 -17.18 -4.94
CA LEU A 21 4.03 -16.55 -4.59
C LEU A 21 3.89 -15.08 -4.18
N CYS A 22 2.78 -14.42 -4.51
CA CYS A 22 2.54 -13.02 -4.20
C CYS A 22 1.82 -12.81 -2.85
N TYR A 23 1.52 -13.89 -2.12
CA TYR A 23 0.86 -13.82 -0.82
C TYR A 23 1.84 -13.41 0.27
N ALA A 24 2.09 -12.11 0.38
CA ALA A 24 2.78 -11.52 1.53
C ALA A 24 1.72 -11.18 2.61
N GLN A 25 1.69 -11.95 3.70
CA GLN A 25 0.77 -11.71 4.84
C GLN A 25 1.47 -11.40 6.15
N ASP A 26 2.79 -11.32 6.16
CA ASP A 26 3.48 -11.07 7.42
C ASP A 26 3.37 -9.59 7.77
N TYR A 27 2.41 -9.30 8.66
CA TYR A 27 2.33 -8.02 9.33
C TYR A 27 3.63 -7.78 10.10
N VAL A 28 4.22 -6.62 9.88
CA VAL A 28 5.39 -6.19 10.63
C VAL A 28 4.90 -5.41 11.86
N LYS A 29 5.38 -5.80 13.05
CA LYS A 29 5.10 -5.07 14.29
C LYS A 29 5.52 -3.61 14.12
N SER A 30 4.58 -2.70 14.31
CA SER A 30 4.80 -1.26 14.25
C SER A 30 4.21 -0.57 15.49
N ARG A 31 4.45 0.75 15.62
CA ARG A 31 3.83 1.58 16.67
C ARG A 31 3.01 2.64 15.98
N ALA A 32 1.80 2.86 16.47
CA ALA A 32 0.91 3.91 16.00
C ALA A 32 0.57 4.85 17.17
N THR A 33 0.42 6.12 16.84
CA THR A 33 -0.11 7.16 17.73
C THR A 33 -1.02 8.05 16.91
N TYR A 34 -1.95 8.73 17.57
CA TYR A 34 -2.86 9.65 16.91
C TYR A 34 -2.44 11.10 17.13
N TYR A 35 -2.54 11.90 16.09
CA TYR A 35 -2.54 13.36 16.12
C TYR A 35 -3.52 13.84 15.06
N GLY A 36 -4.18 14.97 15.27
CA GLY A 36 -5.19 15.41 14.33
C GLY A 36 -5.87 16.71 14.70
N SER A 37 -6.82 17.09 13.85
CA SER A 37 -7.68 18.25 14.03
C SER A 37 -9.00 17.88 14.73
N PRO A 38 -9.72 18.85 15.33
CA PRO A 38 -10.95 18.60 16.08
C PRO A 38 -12.10 17.96 15.28
N ASP A 39 -12.04 18.05 13.95
CA ASP A 39 -12.98 17.47 13.00
C ASP A 39 -12.66 16.00 12.64
N CYS A 40 -11.66 15.40 13.30
CA CYS A 40 -11.19 14.03 13.07
C CYS A 40 -10.66 13.76 11.64
N LEU A 41 -10.41 14.81 10.85
CA LEU A 41 -9.80 14.72 9.53
C LEU A 41 -8.27 14.77 9.62
N GLY A 42 -7.60 14.52 8.49
CA GLY A 42 -6.15 14.74 8.38
C GLY A 42 -5.75 16.21 8.53
N THR A 43 -4.46 16.48 8.66
CA THR A 43 -3.92 17.85 8.71
C THR A 43 -3.59 18.38 7.31
N PRO A 44 -3.85 19.66 7.00
CA PRO A 44 -3.56 20.21 5.66
C PRO A 44 -2.06 20.37 5.39
N ARG A 45 -1.25 20.42 6.44
CA ARG A 45 0.20 20.53 6.33
C ARG A 45 0.84 19.17 6.55
N GLY A 46 1.81 18.83 5.71
CA GLY A 46 2.56 17.59 5.82
C GLY A 46 3.71 17.55 4.80
N ALA A 47 4.67 16.67 5.02
CA ALA A 47 5.88 16.57 4.19
C ALA A 47 5.62 16.11 2.74
N CYS A 48 4.43 15.54 2.47
CA CYS A 48 4.01 15.16 1.12
C CYS A 48 3.35 16.29 0.32
N GLY A 49 3.07 17.45 0.94
CA GLY A 49 2.59 18.63 0.22
C GLY A 49 1.17 18.56 -0.33
N TYR A 50 0.31 17.64 0.15
CA TYR A 50 -1.06 17.48 -0.35
C TYR A 50 -2.03 18.62 -0.02
N GLY A 51 -1.68 19.52 0.91
CA GLY A 51 -2.55 20.65 1.27
C GLY A 51 -3.89 20.20 1.85
N GLU A 52 -4.92 21.01 1.63
CA GLU A 52 -6.30 20.71 2.07
C GLU A 52 -6.85 19.40 1.49
N PHE A 53 -6.43 19.03 0.28
CA PHE A 53 -6.84 17.75 -0.33
C PHE A 53 -6.42 16.54 0.50
N GLY A 54 -5.24 16.60 1.15
CA GLY A 54 -4.74 15.52 1.98
C GLY A 54 -5.56 15.25 3.25
N ARG A 55 -6.48 16.15 3.62
CA ARG A 55 -7.31 15.99 4.82
C ARG A 55 -8.44 14.99 4.65
N THR A 56 -8.98 14.94 3.44
CA THR A 56 -10.22 14.19 3.11
C THR A 56 -9.97 13.05 2.15
N VAL A 57 -8.77 12.94 1.59
CA VAL A 57 -8.40 11.83 0.72
C VAL A 57 -8.64 10.48 1.43
N ASN A 58 -9.22 9.52 0.70
CA ASN A 58 -9.53 8.19 1.18
C ASN A 58 -10.37 8.17 2.47
N ASP A 59 -11.43 8.99 2.53
CA ASP A 59 -12.31 9.16 3.69
C ASP A 59 -11.57 9.57 4.97
N ALA A 60 -10.54 10.40 4.80
CA ALA A 60 -9.62 10.84 5.86
C ALA A 60 -8.85 9.70 6.56
N ASN A 61 -8.79 8.51 5.97
CA ASN A 61 -7.91 7.42 6.40
C ASN A 61 -6.46 7.70 5.97
N VAL A 62 -5.88 8.74 6.56
CA VAL A 62 -4.52 9.19 6.30
C VAL A 62 -3.67 9.03 7.55
N ALA A 63 -2.41 8.62 7.36
CA ALA A 63 -1.46 8.45 8.45
C ALA A 63 -0.14 9.14 8.12
N GLY A 64 0.45 9.77 9.14
CA GLY A 64 1.85 10.14 9.11
C GLY A 64 2.72 8.87 9.17
N ALA A 65 3.68 8.75 8.26
CA ALA A 65 4.57 7.59 8.20
C ALA A 65 5.93 7.90 8.84
N SER A 66 6.58 6.88 9.42
CA SER A 66 7.95 7.02 9.94
C SER A 66 8.94 7.37 8.82
N TYR A 67 10.11 7.91 9.17
CA TYR A 67 11.17 8.25 8.21
C TYR A 67 11.49 7.10 7.22
N ARG A 68 11.50 5.85 7.72
CA ARG A 68 11.81 4.65 6.91
C ARG A 68 10.75 4.36 5.84
N LEU A 69 9.49 4.69 6.11
CA LEU A 69 8.38 4.52 5.16
C LEU A 69 8.24 5.73 4.25
N TYR A 70 8.43 6.95 4.79
CA TYR A 70 8.41 8.19 4.02
C TYR A 70 9.47 8.21 2.90
N LYS A 71 10.67 7.65 3.14
CA LYS A 71 11.76 7.52 2.15
C LYS A 71 12.03 8.80 1.37
N ASN A 72 12.26 9.91 2.07
CA ASN A 72 12.46 11.24 1.45
C ASN A 72 11.37 11.63 0.44
N GLY A 73 10.12 11.24 0.69
CA GLY A 73 8.97 11.56 -0.16
C GLY A 73 8.60 10.46 -1.14
N THR A 74 9.46 9.48 -1.41
CA THR A 74 9.12 8.36 -2.31
C THR A 74 7.96 7.52 -1.77
N GLY A 75 7.72 7.51 -0.45
CA GLY A 75 6.58 6.84 0.18
C GLY A 75 5.29 7.67 0.22
N CYS A 76 5.25 8.87 -0.35
CA CYS A 76 4.02 9.66 -0.37
C CYS A 76 2.96 8.99 -1.24
N GLY A 77 1.76 8.79 -0.69
CA GLY A 77 0.61 8.19 -1.38
C GLY A 77 0.56 6.67 -1.31
N THR A 78 1.48 6.01 -0.59
CA THR A 78 1.41 4.57 -0.35
C THR A 78 0.32 4.23 0.66
N CYS A 79 -0.41 3.14 0.43
CA CYS A 79 -1.42 2.62 1.35
C CYS A 79 -0.85 1.42 2.15
N TYR A 80 -1.20 1.36 3.43
CA TYR A 80 -0.86 0.24 4.31
C TYR A 80 -2.10 -0.28 5.01
N GLN A 81 -2.11 -1.58 5.28
CA GLN A 81 -3.04 -2.18 6.23
C GLN A 81 -2.38 -2.18 7.60
N VAL A 82 -3.07 -1.59 8.58
CA VAL A 82 -2.60 -1.38 9.96
C VAL A 82 -3.57 -1.98 10.96
#